data_AF-A0A7R9LQR3-F1
#
_entry.id   AF-A0A7R9LQR3-F1
#
_cell.length_a   1.000
_cell.length_b   1.000
_cell.length_c   1.000
_cell.angle_alpha   90.00
_cell.angle_beta   90.00
_cell.angle_gamma   90.00
#
_symmetry.space_group_name_H-M   'P 1'
#
loop_
_entity.id
_entity.type
_entity.pdbx_description
1 polymer ?
#
loop_
_entity_poly.entity_id
_entity_poly.type
_entity_poly.pdbx_seq_one_letter_code
_entity_poly.pdbx_strand_id
1 'polypeptide(L)'
;MWHRCIPIAVVSYILTLSVGRMYGTKHNYKIDSNQEMVALGVCNIWSSFFGSLASCASIPRSSVQESGGGKTQCVLASCIACALFTIFAKFKEFMNFWRISKLDGAIWMITFWGVVILNVDYGIYMGF
;
A
#
# COMPACT_ATOMS: atom_id res chain seq x y z
N MET A 1 -3.45 -8.01 23.74
CA MET A 1 -2.70 -7.83 22.47
C MET A 1 -2.93 -8.98 21.48
N TRP A 2 -2.70 -10.24 21.86
CA TRP A 2 -2.86 -11.41 20.99
C TRP A 2 -4.24 -11.58 20.32
N HIS A 3 -5.33 -11.28 21.04
CA HIS A 3 -6.70 -11.38 20.52
C HIS A 3 -6.99 -10.50 19.30
N ARG A 4 -6.23 -9.42 19.06
CA ARG A 4 -6.43 -8.52 17.91
C ARG A 4 -5.60 -8.94 16.71
N CYS A 5 -4.42 -9.53 16.92
CA CYS A 5 -3.50 -9.90 15.85
C CYS A 5 -3.95 -11.16 15.10
N ILE A 6 -4.49 -12.14 15.82
CA ILE A 6 -4.99 -13.41 15.24
C ILE A 6 -6.07 -13.15 14.15
N PRO A 7 -7.16 -12.41 14.42
CA PRO A 7 -8.18 -12.19 13.41
C PRO A 7 -7.66 -11.38 12.21
N ILE A 8 -6.79 -10.38 12.43
CA ILE A 8 -6.22 -9.57 11.34
C ILE A 8 -5.34 -10.43 10.41
N ALA A 9 -4.52 -11.31 10.98
CA ALA A 9 -3.68 -12.22 10.22
C ALA A 9 -4.52 -13.22 9.41
N VAL A 10 -5.55 -13.80 10.03
CA VAL A 10 -6.46 -14.74 9.37
C VAL A 10 -7.21 -14.08 8.21
N VAL A 11 -7.78 -12.89 8.45
CA VAL A 11 -8.53 -12.15 7.41
C VAL A 11 -7.61 -11.76 6.25
N SER A 12 -6.41 -11.23 6.53
CA SER A 12 -5.43 -10.86 5.49
C SER A 12 -5.00 -12.07 4.64
N TYR A 13 -4.77 -13.21 5.30
CA TYR A 13 -4.43 -14.45 4.61
C TYR A 13 -5.56 -14.95 3.71
N ILE A 14 -6.80 -14.98 4.21
CA ILE A 14 -7.98 -15.43 3.43
C ILE A 14 -8.21 -14.53 2.22
N LEU A 15 -8.10 -13.20 2.39
CA LEU A 15 -8.22 -12.24 1.29
C LEU A 15 -7.16 -12.52 0.22
N THR A 16 -5.90 -12.70 0.63
CA THR A 16 -4.82 -12.96 -0.32
C THR A 16 -4.97 -14.30 -1.03
N LEU A 17 -5.37 -15.35 -0.33
CA LEU A 17 -5.66 -16.66 -0.93
C LEU A 17 -6.84 -16.60 -1.90
N SER A 18 -7.89 -15.83 -1.56
CA SER A 18 -9.06 -15.63 -2.40
C SER A 18 -8.69 -14.93 -3.71
N VAL A 19 -7.90 -13.87 -3.61
CA VAL A 19 -7.36 -13.14 -4.77
C VAL A 19 -6.46 -14.03 -5.61
N GLY A 20 -5.53 -14.75 -4.97
CA GLY A 20 -4.67 -15.73 -5.62
C GLY A 20 -5.50 -16.71 -6.44
N ARG A 21 -6.48 -17.38 -5.85
CA ARG A 21 -7.33 -18.37 -6.53
C ARG A 21 -8.14 -17.78 -7.69
N MET A 22 -8.67 -16.56 -7.56
CA MET A 22 -9.37 -15.89 -8.66
C MET A 22 -8.47 -15.73 -9.88
N TYR A 23 -7.23 -15.29 -9.69
CA TYR A 23 -6.28 -15.14 -10.78
C TYR A 23 -5.71 -16.49 -11.26
N GLY A 24 -5.57 -17.48 -10.37
CA GLY A 24 -5.14 -18.85 -10.69
C GLY A 24 -6.05 -19.56 -11.67
N THR A 25 -7.36 -19.48 -11.42
CA THR A 25 -8.36 -20.03 -12.32
C THR A 25 -8.43 -19.23 -13.62
N LYS A 26 -8.25 -17.90 -13.57
CA LYS A 26 -8.30 -17.02 -14.74
C LYS A 26 -7.13 -17.24 -15.70
N HIS A 27 -5.93 -17.46 -15.18
CA HIS A 27 -4.69 -17.62 -15.96
C HIS A 27 -4.15 -19.07 -15.97
N ASN A 28 -4.94 -20.04 -15.49
CA ASN A 28 -4.61 -21.48 -15.48
C ASN A 28 -3.27 -21.83 -14.80
N TYR A 29 -2.96 -21.19 -13.67
CA TYR A 29 -1.78 -21.55 -12.87
C TYR A 29 -2.16 -22.23 -11.55
N LYS A 30 -1.32 -23.16 -11.11
CA LYS A 30 -1.51 -23.89 -9.85
C LYS A 30 -1.04 -23.03 -8.68
N ILE A 31 -1.91 -22.82 -7.70
CA ILE A 31 -1.60 -22.07 -6.47
C ILE A 31 -1.38 -23.04 -5.34
N ASP A 32 -0.21 -22.94 -4.71
CA ASP A 32 0.08 -23.62 -3.47
C ASP A 32 -0.25 -22.71 -2.28
N SER A 33 -1.15 -23.15 -1.40
CA SER A 33 -1.61 -22.33 -0.27
C SER A 33 -0.54 -22.19 0.82
N ASN A 34 0.31 -23.21 1.00
CA ASN A 34 1.36 -23.17 2.01
C ASN A 34 2.47 -22.18 1.62
N GLN A 35 2.78 -22.11 0.32
CA GLN A 35 3.74 -21.13 -0.21
C GLN A 35 3.24 -19.70 -0.03
N GLU A 36 1.96 -19.43 -0.31
CA GLU A 36 1.34 -18.11 -0.10
C GLU A 36 1.34 -17.70 1.39
N MET A 37 1.10 -18.66 2.29
CA MET A 37 1.13 -18.42 3.74
C MET A 37 2.52 -18.01 4.23
N VAL A 38 3.55 -18.76 3.81
CA VAL A 38 4.94 -18.45 4.17
C VAL A 38 5.38 -17.12 3.57
N ALA A 39 5.01 -16.84 2.31
CA ALA A 39 5.32 -15.58 1.64
C ALA A 39 4.73 -14.38 2.37
N LEU A 40 3.46 -14.44 2.77
CA LEU A 40 2.82 -13.38 3.55
C LEU A 40 3.42 -13.23 4.94
N GLY A 41 3.78 -14.33 5.60
CA GLY A 41 4.45 -14.31 6.90
C GLY A 41 5.78 -13.58 6.84
N VAL A 42 6.63 -13.94 5.87
CA VAL A 42 7.94 -13.30 5.66
C VAL A 42 7.79 -11.82 5.29
N CYS A 43 6.84 -11.49 4.41
CA CYS A 43 6.56 -10.11 4.01
C CYS A 43 6.17 -9.22 5.20
N ASN A 44 5.27 -9.71 6.06
CA ASN A 44 4.83 -8.95 7.24
C ASN A 44 5.91 -8.85 8.33
N ILE A 45 6.77 -9.87 8.49
CA ILE A 45 7.93 -9.80 9.39
C ILE A 45 8.91 -8.72 8.89
N TRP A 46 9.20 -8.72 7.59
CA TRP A 46 10.10 -7.74 6.98
C TRP A 46 9.56 -6.30 7.09
N SER A 47 8.26 -6.11 6.81
CA SER A 47 7.65 -4.78 6.81
C SER A 47 7.48 -4.20 8.22
N SER A 48 7.46 -5.04 9.26
CA SER A 48 7.39 -4.63 10.66
C SER A 48 8.62 -3.83 11.11
N PHE A 49 9.80 -4.08 10.52
CA PHE A 49 11.01 -3.29 10.81
C PHE A 49 10.90 -1.82 10.38
N PHE A 50 10.01 -1.53 9.43
CA PHE A 50 9.75 -0.19 8.90
C PHE A 50 8.46 0.42 9.45
N GLY A 51 7.83 -0.22 10.46
CA GLY A 51 6.61 0.26 11.10
C GLY A 51 5.35 0.16 10.22
N SER A 52 5.31 -0.75 9.23
CA SER A 52 4.16 -0.87 8.33
C SER A 52 2.98 -1.65 8.94
N LEU A 53 1.76 -1.27 8.55
CA LEU A 53 0.53 -2.04 8.81
C LEU A 53 0.55 -3.38 8.05
N ALA A 54 -0.29 -4.32 8.48
CA ALA A 54 -0.39 -5.67 7.90
C ALA A 54 -0.69 -5.60 6.39
N SER A 55 0.18 -6.26 5.60
CA SER A 55 0.06 -6.34 4.14
C SER A 55 -1.02 -7.35 3.76
N CYS A 56 -1.89 -6.96 2.82
CA CYS A 56 -2.96 -7.76 2.25
C CYS A 56 -2.98 -7.56 0.73
N ALA A 57 -3.26 -8.60 -0.04
CA ALA A 57 -3.48 -8.45 -1.48
C ALA A 57 -4.73 -7.59 -1.73
N SER A 58 -4.62 -6.64 -2.66
CA SER A 58 -5.68 -5.69 -3.00
C SER A 58 -6.24 -6.01 -4.37
N ILE A 59 -7.54 -6.30 -4.42
CA ILE A 59 -8.31 -6.51 -5.65
C ILE A 59 -8.20 -5.30 -6.60
N PRO A 60 -8.50 -4.04 -6.18
CA PRO A 60 -8.50 -2.90 -7.09
C PRO A 60 -7.14 -2.59 -7.70
N ARG A 61 -6.03 -2.81 -6.98
CA ARG A 61 -4.69 -2.61 -7.55
C ARG A 61 -4.34 -3.67 -8.60
N SER A 62 -4.73 -4.92 -8.35
CA SER A 62 -4.47 -6.03 -9.27
C SER A 62 -5.34 -5.95 -10.52
N SER A 63 -6.59 -5.50 -10.41
CA SER A 63 -7.49 -5.33 -11.56
C SER A 63 -7.08 -4.19 -12.48
N VAL A 64 -6.63 -3.05 -11.92
CA VAL A 64 -6.09 -1.94 -12.72
C VAL A 64 -4.82 -2.37 -13.45
N GLN A 65 -3.92 -3.09 -12.79
CA GLN A 65 -2.71 -3.58 -13.43
C GLN A 65 -3.01 -4.59 -14.54
N GLU A 66 -3.95 -5.51 -14.31
CA GLU A 66 -4.36 -6.47 -15.33
C GLU A 66 -4.99 -5.77 -16.54
N SER A 67 -5.79 -4.71 -16.30
CA SER A 67 -6.37 -3.88 -17.36
C SER A 67 -5.31 -3.13 -18.16
N GLY A 68 -4.19 -2.77 -17.53
CA GLY A 68 -3.01 -2.20 -18.18
C GLY A 68 -2.11 -3.23 -18.90
N GLY A 69 -2.52 -4.50 -18.97
CA GLY A 69 -1.77 -5.56 -19.65
C GLY A 69 -0.60 -6.16 -18.84
N GLY A 70 -0.49 -5.85 -17.54
CA GLY A 70 0.58 -6.32 -16.68
C GLY A 70 0.43 -7.79 -16.29
N LYS A 71 1.12 -8.70 -16.98
CA LYS A 71 1.05 -10.15 -16.74
C LYS A 71 2.02 -10.68 -15.66
N THR A 72 3.02 -9.90 -15.26
CA THR A 72 4.10 -10.35 -14.36
C THR A 72 4.28 -9.42 -13.16
N GLN A 73 4.83 -9.96 -12.08
CA GLN A 73 5.17 -9.20 -10.87
C GLN A 73 6.15 -8.03 -11.13
N CYS A 74 6.95 -8.13 -12.19
CA CYS A 74 7.86 -7.07 -12.63
C CYS A 74 7.12 -5.77 -13.00
N VAL A 75 5.94 -5.87 -13.61
CA VAL A 75 5.12 -4.69 -13.93
C VAL A 75 4.64 -4.01 -12.65
N LEU A 76 4.27 -4.80 -11.65
CA LEU A 76 3.85 -4.32 -10.33
C LEU A 76 5.00 -3.58 -9.64
N ALA A 77 6.22 -4.15 -9.66
CA ALA A 77 7.42 -3.50 -9.14
C ALA A 77 7.76 -2.19 -9.88
N SER A 78 7.62 -2.17 -11.22
CA SER A 78 7.87 -0.97 -12.01
C SER A 78 6.85 0.15 -11.73
N CYS A 79 5.56 -0.20 -11.51
CA CYS A 79 4.54 0.76 -11.10
C CYS A 79 4.85 1.36 -9.73
N ILE A 80 5.30 0.54 -8.77
CA ILE A 80 5.72 1.02 -7.45
C ILE A 80 6.94 1.94 -7.58
N ALA A 81 7.93 1.57 -8.41
CA ALA A 81 9.08 2.43 -8.68
C ALA A 81 8.67 3.77 -9.31
N CYS A 82 7.78 3.76 -10.32
CA CYS A 82 7.24 4.98 -10.91
C CYS A 82 6.50 5.85 -9.88
N ALA A 83 5.70 5.24 -9.00
CA ALA A 83 5.02 5.96 -7.93
C ALA A 83 6.02 6.60 -6.96
N LEU A 84 7.08 5.88 -6.58
CA LEU A 84 8.17 6.42 -5.76
C LEU A 84 8.88 7.58 -6.45
N PHE A 85 9.24 7.44 -7.73
CA PHE A 85 9.84 8.54 -8.51
C PHE A 85 8.91 9.75 -8.60
N THR A 86 7.61 9.54 -8.71
CA THR A 86 6.62 10.62 -8.74
C THR A 86 6.57 11.34 -7.40
N ILE A 87 6.62 10.62 -6.27
CA ILE A 87 6.68 11.22 -4.93
C ILE A 87 7.97 12.02 -4.75
N PHE A 88 9.13 11.47 -5.16
CA PHE A 88 10.40 12.18 -5.13
C PHE A 88 10.41 13.42 -6.06
N ALA A 89 9.80 13.31 -7.24
CA ALA A 89 9.65 14.43 -8.17
C ALA A 89 8.74 15.52 -7.59
N LYS A 90 7.64 15.14 -6.92
CA LYS A 90 6.77 16.08 -6.19
C LYS A 90 7.49 16.77 -5.03
N PHE A 91 8.36 16.06 -4.33
CA PHE A 91 9.23 16.64 -3.31
C PHE A 91 10.23 17.66 -3.89
N LYS A 92 10.75 17.37 -5.09
CA LYS A 92 11.65 18.29 -5.82
C LYS A 92 10.91 19.51 -6.39
N GLU A 93 9.68 19.33 -6.89
CA GLU A 93 8.79 20.42 -7.31
C GLU A 93 8.42 21.33 -6.12
N PHE A 94 8.18 20.77 -4.93
CA PHE A 94 7.92 21.53 -3.71
C PHE A 94 9.09 22.49 -3.35
N MET A 95 10.34 21.99 -3.41
CA MET A 95 11.52 22.82 -3.18
C MET A 95 11.70 23.91 -4.25
N ASN A 96 11.27 23.66 -5.49
CA ASN A 96 11.33 24.66 -6.55
C ASN A 96 10.24 25.73 -6.38
N PHE A 97 9.03 25.35 -5.93
CA PHE A 97 7.93 26.26 -5.63
C PHE A 97 8.24 27.22 -4.47
N TRP A 98 8.97 26.76 -3.45
CA TRP A 98 9.41 27.57 -2.31
C TRP A 98 10.25 28.80 -2.73
N ARG A 99 10.97 28.71 -3.86
CA ARG A 99 11.78 29.82 -4.39
C ARG A 99 10.99 30.81 -5.26
N ILE A 100 9.79 30.47 -5.71
CA ILE A 100 9.04 31.27 -6.71
C ILE A 100 7.82 31.98 -6.08
N SER A 101 7.07 31.34 -5.17
CA SER A 101 5.86 31.94 -4.58
C SER A 101 5.69 31.51 -3.11
N LYS A 102 5.92 32.45 -2.17
CA LYS A 102 5.87 32.19 -0.71
C LYS A 102 4.48 31.77 -0.22
N LEU A 103 3.43 32.11 -0.97
CA LEU A 103 2.03 31.88 -0.61
C LEU A 103 1.60 30.42 -0.88
N ASP A 104 1.98 29.86 -2.03
CA ASP A 104 1.73 28.45 -2.37
C ASP A 104 2.52 27.49 -1.48
N GLY A 105 3.77 27.83 -1.14
CA GLY A 105 4.57 27.08 -0.17
C GLY A 105 3.97 27.12 1.25
N ALA A 106 3.37 28.25 1.65
CA ALA A 106 2.68 28.37 2.93
C ALA A 106 1.39 27.56 2.97
N ILE A 107 0.58 27.57 1.90
CA ILE A 107 -0.65 26.75 1.80
C ILE A 107 -0.30 25.26 1.84
N TRP A 108 0.77 24.85 1.16
CA TRP A 108 1.27 23.49 1.21
C TRP A 108 1.76 23.11 2.61
N MET A 109 2.49 23.99 3.30
CA MET A 109 2.91 23.74 4.68
C MET A 109 1.73 23.65 5.64
N ILE A 110 0.73 24.51 5.51
CA ILE A 110 -0.48 24.48 6.36
C ILE A 110 -1.28 23.20 6.13
N THR A 111 -1.40 22.74 4.87
CA THR A 111 -2.09 21.48 4.56
C THR A 111 -1.28 20.26 4.96
N PHE A 112 0.05 20.29 4.83
CA PHE A 112 0.95 19.25 5.30
C PHE A 112 0.88 19.10 6.83
N TRP A 113 1.00 20.21 7.57
CA TRP A 113 0.85 20.22 9.02
C TRP A 113 -0.58 19.89 9.47
N GLY A 114 -1.59 20.33 8.72
CA GLY A 114 -2.99 19.96 8.93
C GLY A 114 -3.19 18.45 8.82
N VAL A 115 -2.65 17.82 7.78
CA VAL A 115 -2.71 16.36 7.57
C VAL A 115 -1.88 15.63 8.63
N VAL A 116 -0.69 16.10 8.97
CA VAL A 116 0.17 15.47 10.00
C VAL A 116 -0.48 15.51 11.39
N ILE A 117 -1.20 16.59 11.73
CA ILE A 117 -1.92 16.73 13.01
C ILE A 117 -3.26 15.97 12.98
N LEU A 118 -3.97 15.95 11.85
CA LEU A 118 -5.25 15.25 11.67
C LEU A 118 -5.10 13.79 11.21
N ASN A 119 -3.89 13.24 11.19
CA ASN A 119 -3.70 11.87 10.74
C ASN A 119 -4.35 10.91 11.75
N VAL A 120 -5.42 10.24 11.28
CA VAL A 120 -6.00 8.96 11.69
C VAL A 120 -6.40 8.79 13.17
N ASP A 121 -5.59 9.19 14.14
CA ASP A 121 -5.85 9.07 15.57
C ASP A 121 -7.04 9.94 16.01
N TYR A 122 -7.13 11.19 15.53
CA TYR A 122 -8.26 12.09 15.82
C TYR A 122 -9.55 11.67 15.10
N GLY A 123 -9.44 11.07 13.91
CA GLY A 123 -10.60 10.59 13.14
C GLY A 123 -11.28 9.38 13.80
N ILE A 124 -10.51 8.52 14.48
CA ILE A 124 -11.04 7.40 15.25
C ILE A 124 -11.67 7.87 16.57
N TYR A 125 -11.16 8.94 17.18
CA TYR A 125 -11.70 9.53 18.40
C TYR A 125 -13.01 10.33 18.20
N MET A 126 -13.23 10.93 17.03
CA MET A 126 -14.47 11.65 16.71
C MET A 126 -15.57 10.76 16.10
N GLY A 127 -15.22 9.54 15.70
CA GLY A 127 -16.12 8.59 15.04
C GLY A 127 -16.78 7.57 15.96
N PHE A 128 -16.69 7.77 17.29
CA PHE A 128 -17.38 6.98 18.31
C PHE A 128 -18.32 7.86 19.14
#